data_AF-A0A7W1SR67-F1
#
_entry.id   AF-A0A7W1SR67-F1
#
_cell.length_a   1.000
_cell.length_b   1.000
_cell.length_c   1.000
_cell.angle_alpha   90.00
_cell.angle_beta   90.00
_cell.angle_gamma   90.00
#
_symmetry.space_group_name_H-M   'P 1'
#
loop_
_entity.id
_entity.type
_entity.pdbx_description
1 polymer ?
#
loop_
_entity_poly.entity_id
_entity_poly.type
_entity_poly.pdbx_seq_one_letter_code
_entity_poly.pdbx_strand_id
1 'polypeptide(L)'
;MAEHDSASIVWVDGADPGAAVAAAGSKMGRLAELHAAGVDVPRGFAITVDAYRRHCTESGLDPRIEAVITGLGTAPSDAQVEAASAEIRGLVEATPIAEGLAEEITAAYEELCLRCVDVNVPTAVRSSATGEDAADASFAGIFDTYLGVAGIDRVLESVRRCWGSLFTGRALAYRLRKGISHHAMPIAVGVIELIHARASGVAFSVHPVTGKPDRIVVETSWGWGEAIVQGLVDPDHVEIGKSDGRILKYNVAHKKIVSAFDFAAGRVTEIDMPANLADRRVLDDEQIGAIAKAVTSIEDHYGYPVDVEWVISRHRRAGDPVCIVQSRPVTVTAPTAAPAAYDPVALAQKYVFSGKPIPGR
;
A
#
# COMPACT_ATOMS: atom_id res chain seq x y z
N MET A 1 -18.39 -32.02 -2.90
CA MET A 1 -17.55 -30.98 -3.51
C MET A 1 -16.34 -30.85 -2.61
N ALA A 2 -15.13 -31.11 -3.12
CA ALA A 2 -13.94 -30.94 -2.31
C ALA A 2 -13.80 -29.45 -2.00
N GLU A 3 -14.02 -29.07 -0.74
CA GLU A 3 -13.50 -27.80 -0.22
C GLU A 3 -11.99 -27.85 -0.43
N HIS A 4 -11.48 -27.07 -1.37
CA HIS A 4 -10.08 -26.71 -1.31
C HIS A 4 -9.93 -25.90 -0.02
N ASP A 5 -9.35 -26.53 0.99
CA ASP A 5 -8.90 -25.88 2.21
C ASP A 5 -7.78 -24.90 1.83
N SER A 6 -8.17 -23.74 1.33
CA SER A 6 -7.27 -22.68 0.91
C SER A 6 -6.58 -22.14 2.15
N ALA A 7 -5.25 -22.16 2.16
CA ALA A 7 -4.49 -21.66 3.30
C ALA A 7 -4.89 -20.21 3.65
N SER A 8 -5.09 -19.95 4.92
CA SER A 8 -5.50 -18.64 5.42
C SER A 8 -4.36 -17.63 5.47
N ILE A 9 -3.14 -18.13 5.49
CA ILE A 9 -1.90 -17.36 5.48
C ILE A 9 -1.09 -17.76 4.24
N VAL A 10 -0.66 -16.76 3.47
CA VAL A 10 0.22 -16.94 2.31
C VAL A 10 1.45 -16.05 2.49
N TRP A 11 2.63 -16.65 2.50
CA TRP A 11 3.90 -15.92 2.64
C TRP A 11 4.34 -15.31 1.32
N VAL A 12 4.90 -14.10 1.35
CA VAL A 12 5.41 -13.42 0.14
C VAL A 12 6.49 -14.25 -0.56
N ASP A 13 7.31 -14.96 0.20
CA ASP A 13 8.41 -15.80 -0.30
C ASP A 13 8.01 -17.26 -0.61
N GLY A 14 6.76 -17.65 -0.33
CA GLY A 14 6.27 -19.01 -0.52
C GLY A 14 5.03 -19.12 -1.40
N ALA A 15 4.45 -18.01 -1.86
CA ALA A 15 3.27 -18.01 -2.70
C ALA A 15 3.61 -18.47 -4.13
N ASP A 16 2.73 -19.28 -4.72
CA ASP A 16 2.74 -19.49 -6.17
C ASP A 16 2.40 -18.17 -6.88
N PRO A 17 3.30 -17.58 -7.69
CA PRO A 17 3.04 -16.32 -8.38
C PRO A 17 1.77 -16.36 -9.22
N GLY A 18 1.43 -17.50 -9.83
CA GLY A 18 0.23 -17.64 -10.67
C GLY A 18 -1.09 -17.56 -9.90
N ALA A 19 -1.07 -17.78 -8.58
CA ALA A 19 -2.24 -17.76 -7.71
C ALA A 19 -2.18 -16.65 -6.64
N ALA A 20 -1.02 -15.98 -6.48
CA ALA A 20 -0.77 -15.05 -5.38
C ALA A 20 -1.76 -13.87 -5.37
N VAL A 21 -2.05 -13.26 -6.53
CA VAL A 21 -3.03 -12.15 -6.61
C VAL A 21 -4.45 -12.60 -6.25
N ALA A 22 -4.83 -13.81 -6.62
CA ALA A 22 -6.17 -14.33 -6.30
C ALA A 22 -6.34 -14.57 -4.79
N ALA A 23 -5.30 -15.09 -4.12
CA ALA A 23 -5.34 -15.40 -2.70
C ALA A 23 -5.06 -14.18 -1.80
N ALA A 24 -4.05 -13.38 -2.16
CA ALA A 24 -3.50 -12.30 -1.35
C ALA A 24 -3.88 -10.90 -1.85
N GLY A 25 -4.72 -10.79 -2.90
CA GLY A 25 -5.05 -9.52 -3.54
C GLY A 25 -3.89 -8.88 -4.30
N SER A 26 -4.15 -7.77 -4.98
CA SER A 26 -3.18 -7.23 -5.96
C SER A 26 -1.85 -6.78 -5.35
N LYS A 27 -1.86 -6.09 -4.20
CA LYS A 27 -0.64 -5.53 -3.61
C LYS A 27 0.31 -6.60 -3.10
N MET A 28 -0.20 -7.54 -2.31
CA MET A 28 0.60 -8.62 -1.75
C MET A 28 0.92 -9.69 -2.78
N GLY A 29 -0.01 -9.99 -3.70
CA GLY A 29 0.23 -10.92 -4.80
C GLY A 29 1.36 -10.45 -5.71
N ARG A 30 1.37 -9.17 -6.09
CA ARG A 30 2.47 -8.59 -6.88
C ARG A 30 3.79 -8.58 -6.13
N LEU A 31 3.81 -8.38 -4.80
CA LEU A 31 5.06 -8.53 -4.05
C LEU A 31 5.61 -9.95 -4.14
N ALA A 32 4.76 -10.97 -4.11
CA ALA A 32 5.19 -12.35 -4.29
C ALA A 32 5.70 -12.62 -5.71
N GLU A 33 5.03 -12.08 -6.75
CA GLU A 33 5.50 -12.14 -8.14
C GLU A 33 6.90 -11.51 -8.28
N LEU A 34 7.09 -10.31 -7.71
CA LEU A 34 8.35 -9.60 -7.72
C LEU A 34 9.45 -10.34 -6.94
N HIS A 35 9.13 -10.92 -5.79
CA HIS A 35 10.05 -11.74 -5.02
C HIS A 35 10.54 -12.93 -5.86
N ALA A 36 9.62 -13.65 -6.50
CA ALA A 36 9.94 -14.78 -7.38
C ALA A 36 10.76 -14.35 -8.60
N ALA A 37 10.63 -13.10 -9.06
CA ALA A 37 11.45 -12.50 -10.10
C ALA A 37 12.84 -12.02 -9.61
N GLY A 38 13.18 -12.20 -8.33
CA GLY A 38 14.46 -11.81 -7.75
C GLY A 38 14.57 -10.34 -7.34
N VAL A 39 13.44 -9.63 -7.26
CA VAL A 39 13.38 -8.27 -6.73
C VAL A 39 13.38 -8.33 -5.20
N ASP A 40 14.17 -7.45 -4.58
CA ASP A 40 14.18 -7.31 -3.12
C ASP A 40 12.87 -6.68 -2.65
N VAL A 41 12.13 -7.40 -1.82
CA VAL A 41 10.83 -6.99 -1.27
C VAL A 41 10.81 -7.28 0.23
N PRO A 42 9.96 -6.58 1.01
CA PRO A 42 9.84 -6.83 2.44
C PRO A 42 9.39 -8.27 2.72
N ARG A 43 9.92 -8.85 3.80
CA ARG A 43 9.37 -10.08 4.36
C ARG A 43 7.97 -9.85 4.88
N GLY A 44 7.12 -10.86 4.77
CA GLY A 44 5.78 -10.78 5.30
C GLY A 44 4.86 -11.85 4.76
N PHE A 45 3.60 -11.76 5.18
CA PHE A 45 2.55 -12.66 4.77
C PHE A 45 1.25 -11.89 4.49
N ALA A 46 0.35 -12.52 3.77
CA ALA A 46 -1.00 -12.06 3.56
C ALA A 46 -1.99 -12.98 4.28
N ILE A 47 -2.95 -12.37 4.95
CA ILE A 47 -4.18 -13.00 5.40
C ILE A 47 -5.10 -13.02 4.20
N THR A 48 -5.49 -14.21 3.74
CA THR A 48 -6.10 -14.38 2.43
C THR A 48 -7.54 -13.86 2.35
N VAL A 49 -8.03 -13.69 1.14
CA VAL A 49 -9.44 -13.37 0.88
C VAL A 49 -10.38 -14.44 1.45
N ASP A 50 -9.95 -15.70 1.48
CA ASP A 50 -10.72 -16.82 2.03
C ASP A 50 -10.69 -16.82 3.56
N ALA A 51 -9.58 -16.41 4.18
CA ALA A 51 -9.53 -16.16 5.63
C ALA A 51 -10.54 -15.07 6.05
N TYR A 52 -10.64 -13.98 5.28
CA TYR A 52 -11.66 -12.95 5.51
C TYR A 52 -13.08 -13.50 5.40
N ARG A 53 -13.38 -14.29 4.35
CA ARG A 53 -14.70 -14.92 4.18
C ARG A 53 -15.05 -15.84 5.35
N ARG A 54 -14.12 -16.73 5.72
CA ARG A 54 -14.25 -17.64 6.86
C ARG A 54 -14.55 -16.87 8.14
N HIS A 55 -13.78 -15.81 8.41
CA HIS A 55 -14.01 -14.97 9.58
C HIS A 55 -15.40 -14.34 9.59
N CYS A 56 -15.87 -13.80 8.46
CA CYS A 56 -17.19 -13.17 8.39
C CYS A 56 -18.33 -14.16 8.67
N THR A 57 -18.19 -15.41 8.22
CA THR A 57 -19.14 -16.49 8.49
C THR A 57 -19.07 -16.96 9.94
N GLU A 58 -17.89 -17.32 10.45
CA GLU A 58 -17.69 -17.87 11.80
C GLU A 58 -18.04 -16.88 12.92
N SER A 59 -17.76 -15.60 12.71
CA SER A 59 -18.07 -14.54 13.69
C SER A 59 -19.52 -14.03 13.61
N GLY A 60 -20.29 -14.46 12.61
CA GLY A 60 -21.64 -13.95 12.36
C GLY A 60 -21.68 -12.49 11.89
N LEU A 61 -20.59 -11.97 11.33
CA LEU A 61 -20.54 -10.63 10.74
C LEU A 61 -21.43 -10.52 9.50
N ASP A 62 -21.39 -11.53 8.61
CA ASP A 62 -22.15 -11.53 7.35
C ASP A 62 -23.64 -11.16 7.53
N PRO A 63 -24.44 -11.85 8.37
CA PRO A 63 -25.85 -11.51 8.53
C PRO A 63 -26.08 -10.13 9.18
N ARG A 64 -25.14 -9.64 10.01
CA ARG A 64 -25.24 -8.31 10.63
C ARG A 64 -24.99 -7.22 9.60
N ILE A 65 -23.99 -7.40 8.73
CA ILE A 65 -23.68 -6.48 7.64
C ILE A 65 -24.85 -6.43 6.65
N GLU A 66 -25.39 -7.59 6.25
CA GLU A 66 -26.55 -7.65 5.35
C GLU A 66 -27.79 -6.97 5.93
N ALA A 67 -28.03 -7.08 7.24
CA ALA A 67 -29.15 -6.40 7.90
C ALA A 67 -29.04 -4.87 7.76
N VAL A 68 -27.85 -4.31 7.98
CA VAL A 68 -27.62 -2.87 7.83
C VAL A 68 -27.78 -2.43 6.37
N ILE A 69 -27.19 -3.18 5.42
CA ILE A 69 -27.28 -2.88 3.98
C ILE A 69 -28.73 -2.96 3.49
N THR A 70 -29.47 -4.00 3.88
CA THR A 70 -30.88 -4.18 3.50
C THR A 70 -31.76 -3.07 4.09
N GLY A 71 -31.44 -2.62 5.31
CA GLY A 71 -32.12 -1.50 5.98
C GLY A 71 -32.03 -0.16 5.25
N LEU A 72 -31.07 0.01 4.33
CA LEU A 72 -30.95 1.23 3.50
C LEU A 72 -32.06 1.36 2.44
N GLY A 73 -32.69 0.25 2.05
CA GLY A 73 -33.65 0.23 0.94
C GLY A 73 -33.00 0.47 -0.43
N THR A 74 -33.82 0.79 -1.44
CA THR A 74 -33.40 0.82 -2.86
C THR A 74 -32.80 2.14 -3.34
N ALA A 75 -32.99 3.23 -2.60
CA ALA A 75 -32.53 4.57 -2.96
C ALA A 75 -32.12 5.40 -1.72
N PRO A 76 -31.10 4.96 -0.96
CA PRO A 76 -30.64 5.68 0.21
C PRO A 76 -30.01 7.03 -0.19
N SER A 77 -30.21 8.04 0.65
CA SER A 77 -29.47 9.31 0.57
C SER A 77 -28.01 9.12 0.98
N ASP A 78 -27.13 10.02 0.54
CA ASP A 78 -25.71 10.00 0.92
C ASP A 78 -25.50 9.97 2.43
N ALA A 79 -26.31 10.70 3.20
CA ALA A 79 -26.25 10.70 4.67
C ALA A 79 -26.60 9.33 5.28
N GLN A 80 -27.56 8.60 4.70
CA GLN A 80 -27.88 7.24 5.15
C GLN A 80 -26.76 6.26 4.82
N VAL A 81 -26.14 6.40 3.63
CA VAL A 81 -25.00 5.57 3.25
C VAL A 81 -23.81 5.80 4.17
N GLU A 82 -23.49 7.05 4.50
CA GLU A 82 -22.41 7.37 5.43
C GLU A 82 -22.67 6.82 6.84
N ALA A 83 -23.91 6.92 7.33
CA ALA A 83 -24.30 6.36 8.63
C ALA A 83 -24.19 4.84 8.66
N ALA A 84 -24.69 4.14 7.63
CA ALA A 84 -24.55 2.69 7.51
C ALA A 84 -23.09 2.25 7.34
N SER A 85 -22.29 3.02 6.61
CA SER A 85 -20.84 2.81 6.50
C SER A 85 -20.18 2.87 7.89
N ALA A 86 -20.46 3.91 8.67
CA ALA A 86 -19.92 4.05 10.02
C ALA A 86 -20.37 2.91 10.95
N GLU A 87 -21.63 2.50 10.86
CA GLU A 87 -22.17 1.37 11.63
C GLU A 87 -21.47 0.06 11.26
N ILE A 88 -21.41 -0.29 9.97
CA ILE A 88 -20.77 -1.52 9.50
C ILE A 88 -19.29 -1.55 9.89
N ARG A 89 -18.58 -0.43 9.71
CA ARG A 89 -17.18 -0.31 10.14
C ARG A 89 -17.03 -0.57 11.63
N GLY A 90 -17.88 0.04 12.45
CA GLY A 90 -17.92 -0.22 13.88
C GLY A 90 -18.18 -1.70 14.21
N LEU A 91 -19.08 -2.37 13.49
CA LEU A 91 -19.34 -3.80 13.67
C LEU A 91 -18.11 -4.66 13.35
N VAL A 92 -17.43 -4.40 12.22
CA VAL A 92 -16.23 -5.13 11.79
C VAL A 92 -15.07 -4.87 12.76
N GLU A 93 -14.81 -3.61 13.11
CA GLU A 93 -13.72 -3.21 14.00
C GLU A 93 -13.95 -3.63 15.46
N ALA A 94 -15.19 -3.86 15.90
CA ALA A 94 -15.50 -4.34 17.26
C ALA A 94 -15.57 -5.86 17.37
N THR A 95 -15.81 -6.58 16.27
CA THR A 95 -15.92 -8.04 16.30
C THR A 95 -14.52 -8.68 16.39
N PRO A 96 -14.22 -9.50 17.40
CA PRO A 96 -12.93 -10.18 17.49
C PRO A 96 -12.71 -11.13 16.31
N ILE A 97 -11.46 -11.29 15.88
CA ILE A 97 -11.09 -12.30 14.89
C ILE A 97 -11.42 -13.68 15.47
N ALA A 98 -11.99 -14.57 14.65
CA ALA A 98 -12.33 -15.94 15.07
C ALA A 98 -11.09 -16.65 15.63
N GLU A 99 -11.24 -17.39 16.73
CA GLU A 99 -10.14 -17.92 17.55
C GLU A 99 -9.08 -18.66 16.70
N GLY A 100 -9.50 -19.61 15.86
CA GLY A 100 -8.58 -20.35 15.00
C GLY A 100 -7.80 -19.47 14.01
N LEU A 101 -8.45 -18.48 13.39
CA LEU A 101 -7.76 -17.53 12.51
C LEU A 101 -6.84 -16.59 13.30
N ALA A 102 -7.21 -16.19 14.51
CA ALA A 102 -6.36 -15.35 15.36
C ALA A 102 -5.08 -16.09 15.78
N GLU A 103 -5.18 -17.39 16.08
CA GLU A 103 -4.02 -18.26 16.35
C GLU A 103 -3.11 -18.39 15.12
N GLU A 104 -3.69 -18.62 13.94
CA GLU A 104 -2.94 -18.69 12.68
C GLU A 104 -2.19 -17.37 12.36
N ILE A 105 -2.83 -16.21 12.56
CA ILE A 105 -2.21 -14.89 12.39
C ILE A 105 -1.11 -14.67 13.42
N THR A 106 -1.34 -15.08 14.67
CA THR A 106 -0.36 -14.97 15.75
C THR A 106 0.90 -15.77 15.43
N ALA A 107 0.74 -17.04 15.05
CA ALA A 107 1.85 -17.89 14.65
C ALA A 107 2.61 -17.32 13.44
N ALA A 108 1.90 -16.75 12.46
CA ALA A 108 2.53 -16.11 11.31
C ALA A 108 3.33 -14.85 11.69
N TYR A 109 2.82 -14.04 12.62
CA TYR A 109 3.54 -12.87 13.13
C TYR A 109 4.79 -13.25 13.95
N GLU A 110 4.70 -14.28 14.80
CA GLU A 110 5.84 -14.80 15.55
C GLU A 110 6.93 -15.38 14.62
N GLU A 111 6.52 -16.10 13.58
CA GLU A 111 7.42 -16.57 12.53
C GLU A 111 8.06 -15.40 11.76
N LEU A 112 7.31 -14.31 11.50
CA LEU A 112 7.87 -13.12 10.86
C LEU A 112 8.93 -12.47 11.74
N CYS A 113 8.68 -12.33 13.04
CA CYS A 113 9.67 -11.88 14.03
C CYS A 113 10.94 -12.74 13.98
N LEU A 114 10.78 -14.07 13.94
CA LEU A 114 11.92 -15.00 13.82
C LEU A 114 12.72 -14.78 12.52
N ARG A 115 12.04 -14.67 11.38
CA ARG A 115 12.68 -14.43 10.06
C ARG A 115 13.40 -13.09 9.98
N CYS A 116 12.86 -12.07 10.63
CA CYS A 116 13.47 -10.74 10.75
C CYS A 116 14.58 -10.69 11.81
N VAL A 117 14.72 -11.74 12.64
CA VAL A 117 15.63 -11.80 13.79
C VAL A 117 15.36 -10.64 14.75
N ASP A 118 14.08 -10.41 15.06
CA ASP A 118 13.61 -9.37 15.96
C ASP A 118 12.63 -9.98 16.99
N VAL A 119 12.56 -9.38 18.18
CA VAL A 119 11.65 -9.80 19.25
C VAL A 119 10.23 -9.27 19.01
N ASN A 120 10.12 -8.12 18.36
CA ASN A 120 8.84 -7.46 18.11
C ASN A 120 8.93 -6.57 16.87
N VAL A 121 8.98 -7.22 15.70
CA VAL A 121 9.19 -6.52 14.42
C VAL A 121 8.07 -5.50 14.17
N PRO A 122 8.40 -4.21 13.97
CA PRO A 122 7.41 -3.25 13.49
C PRO A 122 6.95 -3.63 12.09
N THR A 123 5.65 -3.59 11.83
CA THR A 123 5.05 -3.99 10.54
C THR A 123 4.29 -2.85 9.89
N ALA A 124 4.13 -2.94 8.57
CA ALA A 124 3.08 -2.27 7.83
C ALA A 124 1.92 -3.26 7.63
N VAL A 125 0.77 -2.96 8.23
CA VAL A 125 -0.47 -3.71 8.03
C VAL A 125 -1.31 -2.97 7.02
N ARG A 126 -1.54 -3.58 5.86
CA ARG A 126 -2.16 -2.91 4.72
C ARG A 126 -3.19 -3.77 4.03
N SER A 127 -4.21 -3.14 3.51
CA SER A 127 -5.17 -3.81 2.65
C SER A 127 -4.53 -4.32 1.36
N SER A 128 -5.11 -5.37 0.79
CA SER A 128 -4.80 -5.88 -0.53
C SER A 128 -6.07 -6.48 -1.13
N ALA A 129 -6.88 -5.65 -1.78
CA ALA A 129 -8.11 -6.11 -2.43
C ALA A 129 -7.84 -6.67 -3.82
N THR A 130 -8.66 -7.62 -4.24
CA THR A 130 -8.67 -8.10 -5.62
C THR A 130 -9.26 -7.01 -6.51
N GLY A 131 -8.50 -6.57 -7.53
CA GLY A 131 -8.97 -5.57 -8.48
C GLY A 131 -8.79 -4.12 -8.04
N GLU A 132 -7.96 -3.83 -7.03
CA GLU A 132 -7.57 -2.44 -6.67
C GLU A 132 -6.96 -1.66 -7.84
N ASP A 133 -6.34 -2.36 -8.79
CA ASP A 133 -5.64 -1.78 -9.93
C ASP A 133 -6.41 -1.86 -11.26
N ALA A 134 -7.65 -2.35 -11.24
CA ALA A 134 -8.44 -2.38 -12.46
C ALA A 134 -8.78 -0.94 -12.89
N ALA A 135 -8.51 -0.59 -14.15
CA ALA A 135 -8.68 0.76 -14.70
C ALA A 135 -10.11 1.33 -14.51
N ASP A 136 -11.11 0.45 -14.38
CA ASP A 136 -12.53 0.79 -14.22
C ASP A 136 -13.01 0.77 -12.74
N ALA A 137 -12.16 0.30 -11.82
CA ALA A 137 -12.51 0.08 -10.43
C ALA A 137 -12.00 1.25 -9.59
N SER A 138 -12.92 2.10 -9.14
CA SER A 138 -12.64 3.34 -8.39
C SER A 138 -12.07 3.11 -6.97
N PHE A 139 -11.42 1.99 -6.69
CA PHE A 139 -10.97 1.57 -5.35
C PHE A 139 -9.50 1.87 -5.05
N ALA A 140 -8.73 2.30 -6.06
CA ALA A 140 -7.34 2.71 -5.86
C ALA A 140 -7.24 3.78 -4.75
N GLY A 141 -6.43 3.51 -3.73
CA GLY A 141 -6.16 4.43 -2.61
C GLY A 141 -7.30 4.63 -1.61
N ILE A 142 -8.36 3.79 -1.62
CA ILE A 142 -9.45 3.91 -0.64
C ILE A 142 -9.12 3.27 0.71
N PHE A 143 -8.24 2.27 0.71
CA PHE A 143 -8.11 1.36 1.84
C PHE A 143 -6.93 1.71 2.74
N ASP A 144 -7.10 1.40 4.02
CA ASP A 144 -6.18 1.85 5.08
C ASP A 144 -4.86 1.06 5.07
N THR A 145 -3.77 1.79 5.35
CA THR A 145 -2.46 1.25 5.69
C THR A 145 -2.05 1.78 7.06
N TYR A 146 -1.53 0.89 7.90
CA TYR A 146 -1.09 1.18 9.26
C TYR A 146 0.40 0.89 9.38
N LEU A 147 1.21 1.93 9.53
CA LEU A 147 2.67 1.82 9.60
C LEU A 147 3.16 1.80 11.04
N GLY A 148 4.04 0.84 11.34
CA GLY A 148 4.73 0.71 12.63
C GLY A 148 4.00 -0.12 13.66
N VAL A 149 3.04 -0.93 13.21
CA VAL A 149 2.26 -1.81 14.07
C VAL A 149 3.17 -2.91 14.61
N ALA A 150 3.32 -2.98 15.93
CA ALA A 150 4.14 -3.99 16.60
C ALA A 150 3.34 -4.62 17.76
N GLY A 151 3.43 -5.94 17.88
CA GLY A 151 2.75 -6.75 18.88
C GLY A 151 1.45 -7.35 18.36
N ILE A 152 1.17 -8.60 18.77
CA ILE A 152 0.07 -9.43 18.28
C ILE A 152 -1.28 -8.70 18.39
N ASP A 153 -1.60 -8.14 19.55
CA ASP A 153 -2.88 -7.43 19.77
C ASP A 153 -3.09 -6.28 18.78
N ARG A 154 -2.04 -5.51 18.51
CA ARG A 154 -2.08 -4.36 17.59
C ARG A 154 -2.14 -4.82 16.13
N VAL A 155 -1.51 -5.95 15.79
CA VAL A 155 -1.64 -6.57 14.47
C VAL A 155 -3.07 -7.02 14.24
N LEU A 156 -3.66 -7.78 15.16
CA LEU A 156 -5.05 -8.25 15.07
C LEU A 156 -6.05 -7.07 15.03
N GLU A 157 -5.82 -6.00 15.78
CA GLU A 157 -6.60 -4.77 15.68
C GLU A 157 -6.48 -4.15 14.27
N SER A 158 -5.26 -3.98 13.78
CA SER A 158 -5.00 -3.35 12.48
C SER A 158 -5.58 -4.18 11.32
N VAL A 159 -5.57 -5.50 11.41
CA VAL A 159 -6.22 -6.41 10.45
C VAL A 159 -7.72 -6.13 10.37
N ARG A 160 -8.40 -6.05 11.52
CA ARG A 160 -9.85 -5.74 11.56
C ARG A 160 -10.14 -4.35 11.00
N ARG A 161 -9.28 -3.37 11.27
CA ARG A 161 -9.40 -2.03 10.69
C ARG A 161 -9.21 -2.03 9.16
N CYS A 162 -8.25 -2.78 8.65
CA CYS A 162 -8.10 -2.99 7.19
C CYS A 162 -9.35 -3.64 6.58
N TRP A 163 -9.95 -4.64 7.23
CA TRP A 163 -11.24 -5.20 6.79
C TRP A 163 -12.38 -4.18 6.85
N GLY A 164 -12.43 -3.35 7.89
CA GLY A 164 -13.38 -2.25 8.01
C GLY A 164 -13.31 -1.26 6.85
N SER A 165 -12.11 -1.03 6.29
CA SER A 165 -11.92 -0.11 5.15
C SER A 165 -12.68 -0.50 3.88
N LEU A 166 -13.13 -1.76 3.75
CA LEU A 166 -14.07 -2.18 2.69
C LEU A 166 -15.39 -1.41 2.72
N PHE A 167 -15.77 -0.90 3.89
CA PHE A 167 -17.07 -0.29 4.15
C PHE A 167 -17.00 1.21 4.37
N THR A 168 -15.98 1.89 3.83
CA THR A 168 -16.01 3.36 3.70
C THR A 168 -17.25 3.81 2.92
N GLY A 169 -17.76 5.01 3.22
CA GLY A 169 -18.96 5.54 2.58
C GLY A 169 -18.87 5.55 1.05
N ARG A 170 -17.71 5.91 0.50
CA ARG A 170 -17.43 5.82 -0.95
C ARG A 170 -17.50 4.38 -1.48
N ALA A 171 -16.88 3.42 -0.79
CA ALA A 171 -16.89 2.01 -1.22
C ALA A 171 -18.28 1.38 -1.10
N LEU A 172 -19.02 1.71 -0.04
CA LEU A 172 -20.41 1.26 0.14
C LEU A 172 -21.33 1.87 -0.93
N ALA A 173 -21.26 3.19 -1.15
CA ALA A 173 -22.04 3.88 -2.18
C ALA A 173 -21.78 3.31 -3.58
N TYR A 174 -20.52 3.00 -3.91
CA TYR A 174 -20.18 2.36 -5.18
C TYR A 174 -20.85 0.99 -5.33
N ARG A 175 -20.77 0.14 -4.30
CA ARG A 175 -21.35 -1.21 -4.33
C ARG A 175 -22.87 -1.16 -4.49
N LEU A 176 -23.53 -0.28 -3.74
CA LEU A 176 -24.98 -0.07 -3.86
C LEU A 176 -25.38 0.36 -5.27
N ARG A 177 -24.67 1.34 -5.88
CA ARG A 177 -24.96 1.80 -7.25
C ARG A 177 -24.74 0.72 -8.31
N LYS A 178 -23.79 -0.20 -8.08
CA LYS A 178 -23.46 -1.28 -9.01
C LYS A 178 -24.25 -2.57 -8.74
N GLY A 179 -25.04 -2.63 -7.67
CA GLY A 179 -25.73 -3.86 -7.25
C GLY A 179 -24.77 -4.99 -6.89
N ILE A 180 -23.56 -4.65 -6.40
CA ILE A 180 -22.53 -5.63 -6.04
C ILE A 180 -22.74 -6.03 -4.59
N SER A 181 -22.92 -7.33 -4.33
CA SER A 181 -22.96 -7.88 -2.98
C SER A 181 -21.64 -7.66 -2.26
N HIS A 182 -21.69 -7.41 -0.95
CA HIS A 182 -20.49 -7.23 -0.15
C HIS A 182 -19.61 -8.51 -0.09
N HIS A 183 -20.20 -9.70 -0.27
CA HIS A 183 -19.45 -10.96 -0.37
C HIS A 183 -18.61 -11.08 -1.66
N ALA A 184 -18.95 -10.31 -2.71
CA ALA A 184 -18.31 -10.41 -4.01
C ALA A 184 -16.97 -9.66 -4.09
N MET A 185 -16.59 -8.92 -3.04
CA MET A 185 -15.36 -8.14 -2.98
C MET A 185 -14.61 -8.41 -1.67
N PRO A 186 -14.09 -9.64 -1.46
CA PRO A 186 -13.27 -9.92 -0.31
C PRO A 186 -11.95 -9.14 -0.39
N ILE A 187 -11.32 -8.94 0.76
CA ILE A 187 -10.04 -8.25 0.85
C ILE A 187 -9.05 -9.14 1.61
N ALA A 188 -7.85 -9.25 1.06
CA ALA A 188 -6.73 -9.77 1.81
C ALA A 188 -6.07 -8.65 2.62
N VAL A 189 -5.32 -9.01 3.66
CA VAL A 189 -4.55 -8.05 4.46
C VAL A 189 -3.10 -8.49 4.50
N GLY A 190 -2.20 -7.64 4.02
CA GLY A 190 -0.77 -7.84 4.11
C GLY A 190 -0.22 -7.39 5.45
N VAL A 191 0.63 -8.21 6.05
CA VAL A 191 1.46 -7.89 7.21
C VAL A 191 2.91 -8.07 6.78
N ILE A 192 3.59 -6.95 6.52
CA ILE A 192 4.99 -6.93 6.06
C ILE A 192 5.88 -6.21 7.05
N GLU A 193 7.16 -6.59 7.13
CA GLU A 193 8.13 -5.86 7.94
C GLU A 193 8.20 -4.38 7.53
N LEU A 194 8.26 -3.49 8.51
CA LEU A 194 8.46 -2.07 8.26
C LEU A 194 9.95 -1.80 8.06
N ILE A 195 10.37 -1.66 6.80
CA ILE A 195 11.76 -1.34 6.46
C ILE A 195 12.19 -0.04 7.15
N HIS A 196 13.32 -0.07 7.86
CA HIS A 196 13.88 1.10 8.55
C HIS A 196 14.40 2.14 7.55
N ALA A 197 13.51 3.01 7.09
CA ALA A 197 13.78 3.94 6.01
C ALA A 197 14.83 5.00 6.40
N ARG A 198 15.83 5.17 5.53
CA ARG A 198 16.67 6.37 5.47
C ARG A 198 16.12 7.35 4.44
N ALA A 199 15.68 6.82 3.30
CA ALA A 199 14.93 7.53 2.28
C ALA A 199 13.91 6.57 1.66
N SER A 200 12.86 7.13 1.10
CA SER A 200 11.84 6.40 0.37
C SER A 200 11.27 7.27 -0.73
N GLY A 201 10.45 6.67 -1.59
CA GLY A 201 9.87 7.42 -2.69
C GLY A 201 9.05 6.57 -3.64
N VAL A 202 8.64 7.24 -4.71
CA VAL A 202 8.00 6.62 -5.88
C VAL A 202 8.93 6.76 -7.08
N ALA A 203 8.86 5.78 -7.97
CA ALA A 203 9.59 5.82 -9.23
C ALA A 203 8.70 5.32 -10.37
N PHE A 204 8.68 6.10 -11.46
CA PHE A 204 7.92 5.80 -12.66
C PHE A 204 8.88 5.38 -13.76
N SER A 205 8.60 4.28 -14.43
CA SER A 205 9.34 3.86 -15.63
C SER A 205 8.92 4.65 -16.88
N VAL A 206 8.15 5.71 -16.76
CA VAL A 206 7.83 6.63 -17.85
C VAL A 206 7.66 8.00 -17.25
N HIS A 207 7.96 9.07 -17.98
CA HIS A 207 7.70 10.40 -17.45
C HIS A 207 6.19 10.59 -17.20
N PRO A 208 5.73 10.78 -15.95
CA PRO A 208 4.31 10.69 -15.59
C PRO A 208 3.46 11.84 -16.14
N VAL A 209 4.07 13.00 -16.43
CA VAL A 209 3.40 14.16 -17.07
C VAL A 209 3.49 14.12 -18.60
N THR A 210 4.70 13.95 -19.14
CA THR A 210 4.93 14.08 -20.60
C THR A 210 4.73 12.79 -21.38
N GLY A 211 4.64 11.64 -20.69
CA GLY A 211 4.52 10.32 -21.32
C GLY A 211 5.80 9.84 -22.01
N LYS A 212 6.93 10.53 -21.85
CA LYS A 212 8.21 10.16 -22.47
C LYS A 212 8.70 8.81 -21.94
N PRO A 213 8.81 7.77 -22.78
CA PRO A 213 9.17 6.42 -22.35
C PRO A 213 10.67 6.24 -22.14
N ASP A 214 11.50 7.18 -22.57
CA ASP A 214 12.97 7.16 -22.46
C ASP A 214 13.48 7.70 -21.11
N ARG A 215 12.59 7.83 -20.11
CA ARG A 215 12.85 8.41 -18.80
C ARG A 215 12.39 7.51 -17.67
N ILE A 216 13.19 7.46 -16.61
CA ILE A 216 12.73 7.08 -15.27
C ILE A 216 12.63 8.37 -14.46
N VAL A 217 11.52 8.55 -13.76
CA VAL A 217 11.30 9.70 -12.87
C VAL A 217 11.21 9.19 -11.44
N VAL A 218 12.00 9.76 -10.54
CA VAL A 218 12.03 9.40 -9.12
C VAL A 218 11.66 10.62 -8.29
N GLU A 219 10.65 10.47 -7.43
CA GLU A 219 10.34 11.42 -6.36
C GLU A 219 10.76 10.82 -5.03
N THR A 220 11.49 11.58 -4.20
CA THR A 220 12.06 11.05 -2.96
C THR A 220 12.14 12.06 -1.82
N SER A 221 12.09 11.55 -0.59
CA SER A 221 12.23 12.31 0.64
C SER A 221 12.96 11.47 1.70
N TRP A 222 13.35 12.12 2.78
CA TRP A 222 13.89 11.45 3.97
C TRP A 222 12.81 10.60 4.66
N GLY A 223 13.23 9.57 5.38
CA GLY A 223 12.30 8.77 6.20
C GLY A 223 11.34 7.91 5.39
N TRP A 224 10.21 7.55 6.01
CA TRP A 224 9.19 6.67 5.42
C TRP A 224 8.33 7.39 4.38
N GLY A 225 7.72 6.62 3.47
CA GLY A 225 7.10 7.14 2.25
C GLY A 225 5.75 7.81 2.44
N GLU A 226 5.15 7.70 3.63
CA GLU A 226 3.78 8.14 3.90
C GLU A 226 3.55 9.61 3.54
N ALA A 227 4.45 10.52 3.91
CA ALA A 227 4.33 11.94 3.57
C ALA A 227 4.34 12.21 2.05
N ILE A 228 5.07 11.40 1.27
CA ILE A 228 5.07 11.53 -0.20
C ILE A 228 3.76 10.99 -0.76
N VAL A 229 3.37 9.80 -0.32
CA VAL A 229 2.14 9.12 -0.76
C VAL A 229 0.89 9.86 -0.28
N GLN A 230 0.98 10.77 0.69
CA GLN A 230 -0.15 11.63 1.07
C GLN A 230 -0.06 13.04 0.44
N GLY A 231 1.00 13.34 -0.31
CA GLY A 231 1.22 14.67 -0.90
C GLY A 231 1.44 15.77 0.15
N LEU A 232 1.97 15.41 1.32
CA LEU A 232 2.20 16.33 2.44
C LEU A 232 3.60 16.96 2.40
N VAL A 233 4.52 16.42 1.60
CA VAL A 233 5.88 16.92 1.42
C VAL A 233 6.18 17.18 -0.05
N ASP A 234 6.95 18.24 -0.33
CA ASP A 234 7.58 18.46 -1.63
C ASP A 234 8.84 17.57 -1.74
N PRO A 235 8.83 16.53 -2.59
CA PRO A 235 9.97 15.62 -2.71
C PRO A 235 11.08 16.19 -3.60
N ASP A 236 12.30 15.67 -3.45
CA ASP A 236 13.34 15.81 -4.47
C ASP A 236 12.87 15.08 -5.74
N HIS A 237 13.19 15.65 -6.90
CA HIS A 237 12.79 15.15 -8.21
C HIS A 237 14.02 14.81 -9.05
N VAL A 238 14.08 13.58 -9.57
CA VAL A 238 15.19 13.08 -10.39
C VAL A 238 14.66 12.54 -11.71
N GLU A 239 15.26 12.96 -12.83
CA GLU A 239 15.03 12.38 -14.15
C GLU A 239 16.28 11.63 -14.60
N ILE A 240 16.10 10.39 -15.03
CA ILE A 240 17.18 9.47 -15.43
C ILE A 240 16.93 9.03 -16.87
N GLY A 241 17.97 9.03 -17.70
CA GLY A 241 17.91 8.48 -19.05
C GLY A 241 17.88 6.95 -18.99
N LYS A 242 16.85 6.30 -19.55
CA LYS A 242 16.76 4.84 -19.52
C LYS A 242 17.88 4.12 -20.28
N SER A 243 18.33 4.71 -21.39
CA SER A 243 19.28 4.05 -22.29
C SER A 243 20.70 3.95 -21.72
N ASP A 244 21.10 4.93 -20.91
CA ASP A 244 22.47 5.10 -20.42
C ASP A 244 22.56 5.25 -18.89
N GLY A 245 21.42 5.27 -18.19
CA GLY A 245 21.33 5.43 -16.74
C GLY A 245 21.79 6.79 -16.22
N ARG A 246 22.06 7.77 -17.10
CA ARG A 246 22.61 9.05 -16.66
C ARG A 246 21.56 9.91 -15.99
N ILE A 247 21.97 10.63 -14.95
CA ILE A 247 21.12 11.64 -14.31
C ILE A 247 21.00 12.82 -15.28
N LEU A 248 19.79 13.05 -15.77
CA LEU A 248 19.48 14.16 -16.67
C LEU A 248 19.15 15.42 -15.90
N LYS A 249 18.56 15.25 -14.71
CA LYS A 249 18.10 16.33 -13.86
C LYS A 249 18.01 15.85 -12.41
N TYR A 250 18.41 16.70 -11.48
CA TYR A 250 18.14 16.53 -10.06
C TYR A 250 17.71 17.88 -9.48
N ASN A 251 16.48 17.95 -9.00
CA ASN A 251 15.93 19.11 -8.32
C ASN A 251 15.78 18.78 -6.83
N VAL A 252 16.48 19.51 -5.97
CA VAL A 252 16.30 19.41 -4.51
C VAL A 252 15.12 20.29 -4.11
N ALA A 253 14.16 19.72 -3.38
CA ALA A 253 13.05 20.47 -2.81
C ALA A 253 13.30 20.82 -1.34
N HIS A 254 12.62 21.88 -0.87
CA HIS A 254 12.60 22.23 0.54
C HIS A 254 11.58 21.35 1.28
N LYS A 255 12.05 20.29 1.92
CA LYS A 255 11.19 19.31 2.59
C LYS A 255 10.80 19.84 3.97
N LYS A 256 9.53 20.22 4.15
CA LYS A 256 9.02 20.81 5.42
C LYS A 256 8.76 19.78 6.51
N ILE A 257 8.38 18.56 6.11
CA ILE A 257 8.00 17.49 7.03
C ILE A 257 8.69 16.18 6.66
N VAL A 258 8.77 15.27 7.63
CA VAL A 258 9.26 13.90 7.44
C VAL A 258 8.35 12.92 8.18
N SER A 259 8.05 11.78 7.55
CA SER A 259 7.44 10.65 8.25
C SER A 259 8.52 9.92 9.04
N ALA A 260 8.41 9.94 10.36
CA ALA A 260 9.35 9.36 11.32
C ALA A 260 8.63 8.40 12.27
N PHE A 261 9.38 7.49 12.89
CA PHE A 261 8.80 6.55 13.85
C PHE A 261 8.67 7.19 15.23
N ASP A 262 7.43 7.26 15.74
CA ASP A 262 7.13 7.62 17.11
C ASP A 262 7.12 6.36 17.97
N PHE A 263 8.15 6.21 18.82
CA PHE A 263 8.29 5.05 19.71
C PHE A 263 7.26 5.01 20.83
N ALA A 264 6.74 6.17 21.26
CA ALA A 264 5.74 6.22 22.32
C ALA A 264 4.36 5.82 21.79
N ALA A 265 4.00 6.29 20.58
CA ALA A 265 2.79 5.87 19.89
C ALA A 265 2.94 4.49 19.23
N GLY A 266 4.17 4.04 18.99
CA GLY A 266 4.50 2.84 18.23
C GLY A 266 3.87 2.88 16.84
N ARG A 267 4.09 3.97 16.11
CA ARG A 267 3.62 4.14 14.72
C ARG A 267 4.46 5.18 14.00
N VAL A 268 4.37 5.20 12.68
CA VAL A 268 4.92 6.31 11.89
C VAL A 268 4.01 7.53 12.02
N THR A 269 4.61 8.71 12.21
CA THR A 269 3.93 10.01 12.28
C THR A 269 4.73 11.08 11.54
N GLU A 270 4.06 12.15 11.16
CA GLU A 270 4.66 13.32 10.53
C GLU A 270 5.24 14.24 11.61
N ILE A 271 6.50 14.62 11.44
CA ILE A 271 7.17 15.64 12.26
C ILE A 271 7.79 16.70 11.37
N ASP A 272 8.07 17.86 11.94
CA ASP A 272 8.83 18.91 11.26
C ASP A 272 10.21 18.39 10.83
N MET A 273 10.59 18.68 9.58
CA MET A 273 11.89 18.28 9.06
C MET A 273 13.00 19.01 9.82
N PRO A 274 14.04 18.31 10.31
CA PRO A 274 15.23 18.96 10.84
C PRO A 274 15.82 19.95 9.80
N ALA A 275 16.03 21.20 10.22
CA ALA A 275 16.44 22.28 9.31
C ALA A 275 17.74 21.98 8.54
N ASN A 276 18.64 21.20 9.12
CA ASN A 276 19.89 20.79 8.48
C ASN A 276 19.72 19.73 7.37
N LEU A 277 18.54 19.11 7.24
CA LEU A 277 18.21 18.09 6.24
C LEU A 277 17.19 18.59 5.18
N ALA A 278 16.41 19.63 5.48
CA ALA A 278 15.32 20.11 4.64
C ALA A 278 15.74 20.39 3.18
N ASP A 279 16.86 21.09 3.00
CA ASP A 279 17.42 21.46 1.69
C ASP A 279 18.58 20.55 1.24
N ARG A 280 18.77 19.41 1.91
CA ARG A 280 19.78 18.44 1.47
C ARG A 280 19.24 17.55 0.38
N ARG A 281 20.12 17.27 -0.58
CA ARG A 281 19.97 16.20 -1.58
C ARG A 281 19.77 14.87 -0.85
N VAL A 282 18.64 14.21 -1.13
CA VAL A 282 18.30 12.93 -0.50
C VAL A 282 19.15 11.80 -1.08
N LEU A 283 19.24 11.66 -2.39
CA LEU A 283 19.90 10.49 -3.01
C LEU A 283 21.27 10.82 -3.58
N ASP A 284 22.23 9.93 -3.37
CA ASP A 284 23.48 9.91 -4.12
C ASP A 284 23.33 9.17 -5.47
N ASP A 285 24.36 9.23 -6.30
CA ASP A 285 24.33 8.68 -7.67
C ASP A 285 24.25 7.14 -7.68
N GLU A 286 24.81 6.47 -6.67
CA GLU A 286 24.74 5.00 -6.53
C GLU A 286 23.31 4.55 -6.22
N GLN A 287 22.67 5.23 -5.28
CA GLN A 287 21.28 4.98 -4.90
C GLN A 287 20.33 5.22 -6.07
N ILE A 288 20.55 6.29 -6.84
CA ILE A 288 19.77 6.57 -8.06
C ILE A 288 19.93 5.44 -9.08
N GLY A 289 21.16 4.96 -9.29
CA GLY A 289 21.43 3.83 -10.18
C GLY A 289 20.74 2.54 -9.72
N ALA A 290 20.72 2.26 -8.41
CA ALA A 290 20.05 1.09 -7.85
C ALA A 290 18.52 1.15 -8.04
N ILE A 291 17.91 2.33 -7.84
CA ILE A 291 16.48 2.55 -8.09
C ILE A 291 16.18 2.37 -9.59
N ALA A 292 16.97 2.98 -10.48
CA ALA A 292 16.79 2.86 -11.92
C ALA A 292 16.86 1.40 -12.39
N LYS A 293 17.82 0.63 -11.85
CA LYS A 293 17.96 -0.80 -12.14
C LYS A 293 16.74 -1.60 -11.68
N ALA A 294 16.25 -1.36 -10.46
CA ALA A 294 15.07 -2.04 -9.95
C ALA A 294 13.82 -1.72 -10.79
N VAL A 295 13.57 -0.45 -11.08
CA VAL A 295 12.43 -0.01 -11.90
C VAL A 295 12.47 -0.62 -13.30
N THR A 296 13.64 -0.63 -13.94
CA THR A 296 13.80 -1.25 -15.28
C THR A 296 13.55 -2.74 -15.23
N SER A 297 14.10 -3.44 -14.23
CA SER A 297 13.87 -4.88 -14.05
C SER A 297 12.40 -5.23 -13.84
N ILE A 298 11.66 -4.36 -13.12
CA ILE A 298 10.22 -4.54 -12.87
C ILE A 298 9.41 -4.26 -14.14
N GLU A 299 9.74 -3.20 -14.88
CA GLU A 299 9.13 -2.89 -16.18
C GLU A 299 9.35 -4.04 -17.18
N ASP A 300 10.57 -4.57 -17.28
CA ASP A 300 10.91 -5.69 -18.15
C ASP A 300 10.15 -6.96 -17.76
N HIS A 301 10.01 -7.22 -16.46
CA HIS A 301 9.25 -8.37 -15.94
C HIS A 301 7.77 -8.30 -16.35
N TYR A 302 7.14 -7.14 -16.18
CA TYR A 302 5.72 -6.97 -16.47
C TYR A 302 5.41 -6.69 -17.94
N GLY A 303 6.37 -6.17 -18.71
CA GLY A 303 6.19 -5.77 -20.11
C GLY A 303 5.35 -4.51 -20.31
N TYR A 304 5.12 -3.71 -19.26
CA TYR A 304 4.39 -2.45 -19.31
C TYR A 304 5.00 -1.40 -18.36
N PRO A 305 4.76 -0.09 -18.58
CA PRO A 305 5.29 0.94 -17.69
C PRO A 305 4.73 0.84 -16.26
N VAL A 306 5.60 1.01 -15.27
CA VAL A 306 5.33 0.76 -13.85
C VAL A 306 5.54 2.01 -12.98
N ASP A 307 4.71 2.12 -11.96
CA ASP A 307 4.84 3.01 -10.81
C ASP A 307 5.21 2.15 -9.60
N VAL A 308 6.34 2.46 -8.98
CA VAL A 308 7.00 1.61 -7.99
C VAL A 308 7.25 2.43 -6.73
N GLU A 309 6.77 1.93 -5.59
CA GLU A 309 7.16 2.46 -4.28
C GLU A 309 8.36 1.70 -3.75
N TRP A 310 9.36 2.42 -3.25
CA TRP A 310 10.63 1.85 -2.83
C TRP A 310 11.15 2.49 -1.54
N VAL A 311 11.99 1.73 -0.83
CA VAL A 311 12.64 2.16 0.40
C VAL A 311 14.13 1.86 0.35
N ILE A 312 14.94 2.87 0.69
CA ILE A 312 16.34 2.69 1.03
C ILE A 312 16.45 2.54 2.54
N SER A 313 16.78 1.33 2.97
CA SER A 313 17.07 1.04 4.38
C SER A 313 18.29 1.82 4.86
N ARG A 314 18.26 2.28 6.12
CA ARG A 314 19.45 2.85 6.78
C ARG A 314 20.60 1.87 6.94
N HIS A 315 20.32 0.57 6.81
CA HIS A 315 21.31 -0.50 6.90
C HIS A 315 21.81 -0.97 5.52
N ARG A 316 21.25 -0.42 4.43
CA ARG A 316 21.66 -0.74 3.06
C ARG A 316 23.13 -0.34 2.84
N ARG A 317 23.90 -1.22 2.21
CA ARG A 317 25.26 -0.94 1.74
C ARG A 317 25.25 -0.63 0.23
N ALA A 318 26.28 0.08 -0.23
CA ALA A 318 26.44 0.31 -1.67
C ALA A 318 26.53 -1.02 -2.41
N GLY A 319 25.79 -1.16 -3.50
CA GLY A 319 25.66 -2.40 -4.28
C GLY A 319 24.49 -3.30 -3.87
N ASP A 320 23.92 -3.14 -2.67
CA ASP A 320 22.71 -3.87 -2.27
C ASP A 320 21.50 -3.40 -3.11
N PRO A 321 20.50 -4.24 -3.37
CA PRO A 321 19.28 -3.80 -4.03
C PRO A 321 18.54 -2.74 -3.19
N VAL A 322 17.63 -2.01 -3.83
CA VAL A 322 16.61 -1.23 -3.11
C VAL A 322 15.41 -2.11 -2.82
N CYS A 323 14.79 -1.90 -1.68
CA CYS A 323 13.63 -2.69 -1.28
C CYS A 323 12.37 -2.11 -1.93
N ILE A 324 11.61 -2.94 -2.64
CA ILE A 324 10.40 -2.57 -3.36
C ILE A 324 9.19 -2.94 -2.52
N VAL A 325 8.41 -1.94 -2.13
CA VAL A 325 7.27 -2.14 -1.22
C VAL A 325 5.94 -2.20 -1.98
N GLN A 326 5.88 -1.69 -3.22
CA GLN A 326 4.71 -1.80 -4.09
C GLN A 326 5.08 -1.62 -5.56
N SER A 327 4.31 -2.23 -6.46
CA SER A 327 4.35 -1.94 -7.90
C SER A 327 2.95 -1.98 -8.52
N ARG A 328 2.69 -1.04 -9.43
CA ARG A 328 1.44 -0.96 -10.20
C ARG A 328 1.68 -0.49 -11.63
N PRO A 329 0.78 -0.83 -12.58
CA PRO A 329 0.82 -0.25 -13.92
C PRO A 329 0.66 1.27 -13.87
N VAL A 330 1.36 1.97 -14.76
CA VAL A 330 1.16 3.41 -14.96
C VAL A 330 -0.11 3.63 -15.78
N THR A 331 -1.13 4.24 -15.18
CA THR A 331 -2.40 4.56 -15.85
C THR A 331 -2.42 5.99 -16.40
N VAL A 332 -1.35 6.43 -17.08
CA VAL A 332 -1.32 7.77 -17.68
C VAL A 332 -2.36 7.85 -18.79
N THR A 333 -3.48 8.49 -18.50
CA THR A 333 -4.28 9.15 -19.54
C THR A 333 -3.55 10.42 -19.91
N ALA A 334 -2.89 10.41 -21.08
CA ALA A 334 -2.30 11.63 -21.62
C ALA A 334 -3.41 12.66 -21.81
N PRO A 335 -3.37 13.84 -21.15
CA PRO A 335 -4.28 14.91 -21.52
C PRO A 335 -3.92 15.39 -22.93
N THR A 336 -4.94 15.71 -23.73
CA THR A 336 -4.81 16.21 -25.12
C THR A 336 -4.03 17.52 -25.22
N ALA A 337 -3.61 18.11 -24.09
CA ALA A 337 -2.65 19.19 -24.02
C ALA A 337 -1.75 19.00 -22.78
N ALA A 338 -0.43 19.07 -22.96
CA ALA A 338 0.54 19.04 -21.86
C ALA A 338 0.40 20.31 -20.99
N PRO A 339 0.30 20.21 -19.65
CA PRO A 339 0.39 21.38 -18.79
C PRO A 339 1.79 22.01 -18.88
N ALA A 340 1.85 23.35 -18.87
CA ALA A 340 3.08 24.12 -19.06
C ALA A 340 4.01 24.15 -17.83
N ALA A 341 3.63 23.55 -16.69
CA ALA A 341 4.45 23.50 -15.48
C ALA A 341 4.30 22.17 -14.74
N TYR A 342 5.41 21.67 -14.21
CA TYR A 342 5.51 20.47 -13.39
C TYR A 342 5.13 20.81 -11.93
N ASP A 343 4.08 20.19 -11.40
CA ASP A 343 3.63 20.33 -10.01
C ASP A 343 3.64 18.93 -9.33
N PRO A 344 4.65 18.61 -8.52
CA PRO A 344 4.79 17.31 -7.89
C PRO A 344 3.73 17.05 -6.81
N VAL A 345 3.17 18.10 -6.18
CA VAL A 345 2.09 17.96 -5.18
C VAL A 345 0.78 17.63 -5.87
N ALA A 346 0.46 18.31 -6.97
CA ALA A 346 -0.70 17.95 -7.80
C ALA A 346 -0.52 16.59 -8.47
N LEU A 347 0.72 16.17 -8.77
CA LEU A 347 1.02 14.84 -9.30
C LEU A 347 0.81 13.76 -8.23
N ALA A 348 1.34 13.96 -7.02
CA ALA A 348 1.06 13.11 -5.87
C ALA A 348 -0.45 13.05 -5.62
N GLN A 349 -1.17 14.17 -5.58
CA GLN A 349 -2.64 14.22 -5.45
C GLN A 349 -3.41 13.62 -6.65
N LYS A 350 -2.83 13.60 -7.85
CA LYS A 350 -3.41 12.91 -9.02
C LYS A 350 -3.24 11.39 -8.93
N TYR A 351 -2.20 10.93 -8.22
CA TYR A 351 -1.92 9.53 -7.93
C TYR A 351 -2.39 9.07 -6.53
N VAL A 352 -2.91 10.00 -5.73
CA VAL A 352 -3.42 9.85 -4.36
C VAL A 352 -4.82 10.41 -4.35
N PHE A 353 -5.80 9.54 -4.52
CA PHE A 353 -7.20 9.94 -4.47
C PHE A 353 -7.56 10.42 -3.06
N SER A 354 -7.67 11.74 -2.91
CA SER A 354 -8.14 12.50 -1.75
C SER A 354 -8.93 11.70 -0.69
N GLY A 355 -8.25 11.29 0.37
CA GLY A 355 -8.85 11.34 1.70
C GLY A 355 -8.80 12.80 2.16
N LYS A 356 -9.96 13.39 2.51
CA LYS A 356 -9.93 14.70 3.18
C LYS A 356 -9.16 14.54 4.51
N PRO A 357 -8.38 15.55 4.94
CA PRO A 357 -7.82 15.55 6.27
C PRO A 357 -8.96 15.41 7.29
N ILE A 358 -8.79 14.53 8.28
CA ILE A 358 -9.62 14.55 9.48
C ILE A 358 -9.36 15.91 10.15
N PRO A 359 -10.37 16.79 10.31
CA PRO A 359 -10.18 18.03 11.04
C PRO A 359 -9.91 17.69 12.51
N GLY A 360 -8.76 18.16 12.99
CA GLY A 360 -8.27 18.18 14.37
C GLY A 360 -9.04 17.40 15.44
N ARG A 361 -8.34 16.44 16.05
CA ARG A 361 -8.22 16.31 17.51
C ARG A 361 -6.96 15.56 17.90
#